data_AF-A0A7S2HNR3-F1
#
_entry.id   AF-A0A7S2HNR3-F1
#
_cell.length_a   1.000
_cell.length_b   1.000
_cell.length_c   1.000
_cell.angle_alpha   90.00
_cell.angle_beta   90.00
_cell.angle_gamma   90.00
#
_symmetry.space_group_name_H-M   'P 1'
#
loop_
_entity.id
_entity.type
_entity.pdbx_description
1 polymer ?
#
loop_
_entity_poly.entity_id
_entity_poly.type
_entity_poly.pdbx_seq_one_letter_code
_entity_poly.pdbx_strand_id
1 'polypeptide(L)'
;KLHEKVGGGDVAAEGDYYVMQGPLFKKPGSDPTTGKVIGLKARKVGSIVKTTGKTWTGPSGGEWVELDTSGGEKAGWLLVEGPGFNVVGPMLEKAEAGEEKPTVLTLFSMITSSDLCQICIRRTSTIGLVKRWIALKDPHGLKPGKVLVSREMPTEEEHNLPSIASFPTHKLLDDSVKIADTPFKEGD
;
A
#
# COMPACT_ATOMS: atom_id res chain seq x y z
N LYS A 1 -1.79 -24.61 -23.03
CA LYS A 1 -3.08 -24.25 -22.38
C LYS A 1 -2.89 -24.39 -20.87
N LEU A 2 -2.40 -23.34 -20.22
CA LEU A 2 -2.41 -23.24 -18.76
C LEU A 2 -3.81 -22.76 -18.37
N HIS A 3 -4.52 -23.57 -17.58
CA HIS A 3 -5.76 -23.15 -16.97
C HIS A 3 -5.42 -22.16 -15.86
N GLU A 4 -5.60 -20.86 -16.11
CA GLU A 4 -5.78 -19.90 -15.03
C GLU A 4 -7.01 -20.32 -14.23
N LYS A 5 -6.80 -20.86 -13.03
CA LYS A 5 -7.84 -20.89 -12.02
C LYS A 5 -8.20 -19.42 -11.77
N VAL A 6 -9.38 -19.02 -12.22
CA VAL A 6 -10.05 -17.81 -11.76
C VAL A 6 -10.28 -18.04 -10.27
N GLY A 7 -9.31 -17.62 -9.45
CA GLY A 7 -9.40 -17.69 -8.00
C GLY A 7 -10.60 -16.87 -7.60
N GLY A 8 -11.58 -17.49 -6.93
CA GLY A 8 -12.58 -16.74 -6.19
C GLY A 8 -11.84 -15.75 -5.32
N GLY A 9 -12.04 -14.46 -5.58
CA GLY A 9 -11.27 -13.42 -4.89
C GLY A 9 -11.49 -13.60 -3.40
N ASP A 10 -10.41 -13.84 -2.65
CA ASP A 10 -10.48 -13.96 -1.20
C ASP A 10 -11.15 -12.68 -0.67
N VAL A 11 -12.35 -12.83 -0.10
CA VAL A 11 -13.03 -11.75 0.60
C VAL A 11 -12.39 -11.65 1.97
N ALA A 12 -11.94 -10.45 2.34
CA ALA A 12 -11.41 -10.23 3.68
C ALA A 12 -12.53 -10.41 4.69
N ALA A 13 -12.27 -11.19 5.73
CA ALA A 13 -13.16 -11.30 6.88
C ALA A 13 -12.89 -10.14 7.85
N GLU A 14 -13.83 -9.88 8.75
CA GLU A 14 -13.60 -8.94 9.84
C GLU A 14 -12.37 -9.35 10.66
N GLY A 15 -11.45 -8.41 10.88
CA GLY A 15 -10.19 -8.68 11.58
C GLY A 15 -9.04 -9.14 10.68
N ASP A 16 -9.29 -9.42 9.41
CA ASP A 16 -8.19 -9.56 8.44
C ASP A 16 -7.51 -8.21 8.19
N TYR A 17 -6.31 -8.25 7.63
CA TYR A 17 -5.57 -7.04 7.24
C TYR A 17 -5.15 -7.11 5.77
N TYR A 18 -5.21 -5.98 5.07
CA TYR A 18 -4.62 -5.81 3.75
C TYR A 18 -3.14 -5.46 3.87
N VAL A 19 -2.31 -6.06 3.02
CA VAL A 19 -0.90 -5.69 2.86
C VAL A 19 -0.83 -4.37 2.10
N MET A 20 -0.47 -3.30 2.79
CA MET A 20 -0.40 -1.97 2.18
C MET A 20 0.90 -1.73 1.45
N GLN A 21 1.98 -2.42 1.87
CA GLN A 21 3.34 -2.26 1.36
C GLN A 21 4.08 -3.59 1.33
N GLY A 22 5.04 -3.72 0.41
CA GLY A 22 5.80 -4.97 0.21
C GLY A 22 6.63 -5.41 1.42
N PRO A 23 7.48 -4.55 2.01
CA PRO A 23 8.28 -4.92 3.18
C PRO A 23 7.39 -5.12 4.41
N LEU A 24 7.53 -6.27 5.08
CA LEU A 24 6.84 -6.59 6.32
C LEU A 24 7.84 -7.05 7.39
N PHE A 25 7.52 -6.75 8.65
CA PHE A 25 8.31 -7.18 9.80
C PHE A 25 7.51 -8.10 10.69
N LYS A 26 8.18 -9.10 11.26
CA LYS A 26 7.56 -10.12 12.08
C LYS A 26 8.31 -10.34 13.38
N LYS A 27 7.57 -10.48 14.49
CA LYS A 27 8.06 -11.09 15.73
C LYS A 27 7.68 -12.58 15.73
N PRO A 28 8.65 -13.50 15.70
CA PRO A 28 8.35 -14.94 15.65
C PRO A 28 7.87 -15.45 17.02
N GLY A 29 6.95 -16.42 17.00
CA GLY A 29 6.41 -17.03 18.23
C GLY A 29 5.14 -16.33 18.74
N SER A 30 4.50 -16.92 19.75
CA SER A 30 3.24 -16.39 20.31
C SER A 30 3.45 -15.19 21.23
N ASP A 31 4.63 -15.01 21.81
CA ASP A 31 4.93 -13.90 22.71
C ASP A 31 5.43 -12.64 21.95
N PRO A 32 4.65 -11.54 21.92
CA PRO A 32 5.03 -10.31 21.23
C PRO A 32 6.13 -9.52 21.95
N THR A 33 6.40 -9.81 23.23
CA THR A 33 7.39 -9.09 24.03
C THR A 33 8.83 -9.46 23.67
N THR A 34 9.02 -10.53 22.89
CA THR A 34 10.34 -10.93 22.40
C THR A 34 11.00 -9.80 21.60
N GLY A 35 12.27 -9.50 21.90
CA GLY A 35 13.01 -8.44 21.22
C GLY A 35 13.38 -8.76 19.76
N LYS A 36 13.19 -10.02 19.32
CA LYS A 36 13.57 -10.46 17.98
C LYS A 36 12.54 -10.00 16.95
N VAL A 37 12.99 -9.21 15.99
CA VAL A 37 12.22 -8.84 14.79
C VAL A 37 12.95 -9.34 13.56
N ILE A 38 12.22 -9.95 12.64
CA ILE A 38 12.75 -10.41 11.34
C ILE A 38 12.03 -9.69 10.20
N GLY A 39 12.76 -9.34 9.15
CA GLY A 39 12.17 -8.96 7.88
C GLY A 39 11.61 -10.17 7.16
N LEU A 40 10.41 -10.04 6.59
CA LEU A 40 9.84 -11.05 5.70
C LEU A 40 10.18 -10.73 4.25
N LYS A 41 10.21 -11.77 3.41
CA LYS A 41 10.15 -11.57 1.96
C LYS A 41 8.89 -10.79 1.63
N ALA A 42 8.99 -9.89 0.65
CA ALA A 42 7.89 -9.02 0.29
C ALA A 42 6.62 -9.85 0.00
N ARG A 43 5.53 -9.55 0.72
CA ARG A 43 4.21 -10.09 0.39
C ARG A 43 3.62 -9.27 -0.74
N LYS A 44 2.70 -9.88 -1.49
CA LYS A 44 1.98 -9.20 -2.56
C LYS A 44 1.16 -8.05 -1.96
N VAL A 45 1.38 -6.83 -2.43
CA VAL A 45 0.59 -5.66 -2.02
C VAL A 45 -0.89 -5.88 -2.40
N GLY A 46 -1.80 -5.48 -1.52
CA GLY A 46 -3.24 -5.74 -1.62
C GLY A 46 -3.67 -7.17 -1.30
N SER A 47 -2.74 -8.08 -0.96
CA SER A 47 -3.12 -9.41 -0.44
C SER A 47 -3.68 -9.31 0.98
N ILE A 48 -4.45 -10.31 1.37
CA ILE A 48 -5.04 -10.42 2.70
C ILE A 48 -4.14 -11.23 3.61
N VAL A 49 -3.94 -10.75 4.82
CA VAL A 49 -3.33 -11.48 5.93
C VAL A 49 -4.44 -11.88 6.90
N LYS A 50 -4.58 -13.19 7.13
CA LYS A 50 -5.48 -13.72 8.16
C LYS A 50 -4.87 -13.49 9.54
N THR A 51 -5.64 -12.89 10.44
CA THR A 51 -5.19 -12.57 11.79
C THR A 51 -6.18 -13.07 12.84
N THR A 52 -5.74 -13.16 14.08
CA THR A 52 -6.63 -13.52 15.19
C THR A 52 -7.44 -12.33 15.73
N GLY A 53 -7.17 -11.12 15.21
CA GLY A 53 -7.70 -9.86 15.73
C GLY A 53 -7.02 -9.34 17.00
N LYS A 54 -6.09 -10.11 17.61
CA LYS A 54 -5.33 -9.60 18.76
C LYS A 54 -4.26 -8.62 18.31
N THR A 55 -4.19 -7.48 19.00
CA THR A 55 -3.16 -6.47 18.78
C THR A 55 -2.27 -6.28 20.00
N TRP A 56 -1.06 -5.78 19.77
CA TRP A 56 -0.10 -5.45 20.81
C TRP A 56 0.68 -4.21 20.42
N THR A 57 0.80 -3.26 21.34
CA THR A 57 1.64 -2.07 21.16
C THR A 57 2.98 -2.29 21.84
N GLY A 58 4.06 -2.22 21.06
CA GLY A 58 5.40 -2.42 21.57
C GLY A 58 5.93 -1.23 22.36
N PRO A 59 7.05 -1.40 23.09
CA PRO A 59 7.65 -0.35 23.92
C PRO A 59 8.00 0.93 23.15
N SER A 60 8.33 0.81 21.86
CA SER A 60 8.64 1.94 20.98
C SER A 60 7.40 2.53 20.28
N GLY A 61 6.18 2.10 20.66
CA GLY A 61 4.92 2.60 20.10
C GLY A 61 4.48 1.96 18.79
N GLY A 62 5.18 0.94 18.27
CA GLY A 62 4.73 0.21 17.09
C GLY A 62 3.55 -0.72 17.40
N GLU A 63 2.53 -0.73 16.56
CA GLU A 63 1.37 -1.61 16.64
C GLU A 63 1.62 -2.92 15.88
N TRP A 64 1.27 -4.03 16.50
CA TRP A 64 1.44 -5.38 15.96
C TRP A 64 0.13 -6.14 16.00
N VAL A 65 -0.06 -7.05 15.03
CA VAL A 65 -1.22 -7.94 14.96
C VAL A 65 -0.79 -9.41 14.94
N GLU A 66 -1.47 -10.26 15.70
CA GLU A 66 -1.19 -11.71 15.79
C GLU A 66 -1.69 -12.47 14.56
N LEU A 67 -0.81 -13.25 13.91
CA LEU A 67 -1.15 -14.08 12.76
C LEU A 67 -2.04 -15.26 13.15
N ASP A 68 -3.05 -15.54 12.33
CA ASP A 68 -3.82 -16.78 12.45
C ASP A 68 -3.04 -17.95 11.84
N THR A 69 -2.77 -18.99 12.64
CA THR A 69 -2.03 -20.19 12.22
C THR A 69 -2.93 -21.27 11.61
N SER A 70 -4.26 -21.09 11.62
CA SER A 70 -5.22 -22.08 11.09
C SER A 70 -4.96 -22.40 9.61
N GLY A 71 -4.50 -21.42 8.84
CA GLY A 71 -4.12 -21.54 7.42
C GLY A 71 -2.70 -22.06 7.16
N GLY A 72 -1.99 -22.56 8.17
CA GLY A 72 -0.62 -23.07 8.04
C GLY A 72 0.48 -22.00 8.09
N GLU A 73 0.13 -20.75 8.39
CA GLU A 73 1.11 -19.72 8.70
C GLU A 73 1.87 -20.04 9.99
N LYS A 74 3.17 -19.71 10.03
CA LYS A 74 3.95 -19.83 11.27
C LYS A 74 3.45 -18.81 12.29
N ALA A 75 3.32 -19.19 13.55
CA ALA A 75 2.97 -18.27 14.64
C ALA A 75 3.86 -17.02 14.66
N GLY A 76 3.29 -15.88 15.02
CA GLY A 76 4.00 -14.62 15.14
C GLY A 76 3.10 -13.40 15.02
N TRP A 77 3.72 -12.25 15.15
CA TRP A 77 3.05 -10.96 15.08
C TRP A 77 3.61 -10.15 13.93
N LEU A 78 2.76 -9.57 13.10
CA LEU A 78 3.18 -8.65 12.04
C LEU A 78 3.05 -7.21 12.51
N LEU A 79 4.00 -6.37 12.10
CA LEU A 79 3.94 -4.94 12.32
C LEU A 79 2.86 -4.32 11.44
N VAL A 80 1.92 -3.63 12.05
CA VAL A 80 0.89 -2.82 11.39
C VAL A 80 1.49 -1.47 11.01
N GLU A 81 1.97 -0.73 12.01
CA GLU A 81 2.70 0.53 11.83
C GLU A 81 3.59 0.81 13.03
N GLY A 82 4.63 1.64 12.87
CA GLY A 82 5.47 2.04 13.99
C GLY A 82 6.80 2.69 13.59
N PRO A 83 7.44 3.41 14.52
CA PRO A 83 8.74 4.04 14.27
C PRO A 83 9.88 3.04 14.19
N GLY A 84 10.99 3.44 13.57
CA GLY A 84 12.26 2.69 13.61
C GLY A 84 12.46 1.65 12.50
N PHE A 85 11.52 1.53 11.56
CA PHE A 85 11.60 0.54 10.47
C PHE A 85 12.00 1.13 9.11
N ASN A 86 12.19 2.45 9.03
CA ASN A 86 12.41 3.18 7.78
C ASN A 86 11.34 2.86 6.71
N VAL A 87 10.13 2.52 7.16
CA VAL A 87 8.95 2.32 6.33
C VAL A 87 7.98 3.42 6.69
N VAL A 88 7.36 4.00 5.67
CA VAL A 88 6.51 5.16 5.84
C VAL A 88 5.05 4.77 5.70
N GLY A 89 4.24 5.10 6.71
CA GLY A 89 2.83 4.72 6.76
C GLY A 89 2.62 3.27 7.20
N PRO A 90 1.36 2.83 7.28
CA PRO A 90 1.03 1.47 7.66
C PRO A 90 1.53 0.47 6.63
N MET A 91 2.07 -0.63 7.14
CA MET A 91 2.42 -1.83 6.38
C MET A 91 1.22 -2.74 6.20
N LEU A 92 0.33 -2.75 7.20
CA LEU A 92 -0.93 -3.47 7.18
C LEU A 92 -2.06 -2.52 7.54
N GLU A 93 -3.23 -2.75 6.97
CA GLU A 93 -4.42 -2.00 7.33
C GLU A 93 -5.61 -2.93 7.53
N LYS A 94 -6.35 -2.74 8.62
CA LYS A 94 -7.46 -3.62 9.00
C LYS A 94 -8.56 -3.56 7.93
N ALA A 95 -9.01 -4.73 7.49
CA ALA A 95 -10.16 -4.89 6.62
C ALA A 95 -11.45 -4.74 7.43
N GLU A 96 -12.37 -3.92 6.92
CA GLU A 96 -13.69 -3.75 7.50
C GLU A 96 -14.73 -4.58 6.72
N ALA A 97 -15.69 -5.16 7.45
CA ALA A 97 -16.72 -5.98 6.84
C ALA A 97 -17.58 -5.15 5.88
N GLY A 98 -17.71 -5.61 4.63
CA GLY A 98 -18.49 -4.92 3.60
C GLY A 98 -17.77 -3.74 2.93
N GLU A 99 -16.50 -3.49 3.29
CA GLU A 99 -15.69 -2.50 2.59
C GLU A 99 -15.28 -3.00 1.19
N GLU A 100 -15.27 -2.08 0.21
CA GLU A 100 -14.73 -2.40 -1.11
C GLU A 100 -13.23 -2.71 -1.02
N LYS A 101 -12.80 -3.73 -1.79
CA LYS A 101 -11.38 -4.10 -1.86
C LYS A 101 -10.54 -2.85 -2.22
N PRO A 102 -9.44 -2.59 -1.49
CA PRO A 102 -8.54 -1.48 -1.82
C PRO A 102 -7.89 -1.69 -3.20
N THR A 103 -7.54 -0.58 -3.84
CA THR A 103 -6.90 -0.56 -5.15
C THR A 103 -5.39 -0.59 -4.98
N VAL A 104 -4.72 -1.48 -5.70
CA VAL A 104 -3.27 -1.50 -5.80
C VAL A 104 -2.84 -0.66 -6.98
N LEU A 105 -1.98 0.34 -6.74
CA LEU A 105 -1.40 1.20 -7.77
C LEU A 105 0.11 0.94 -7.86
N THR A 106 0.67 1.04 -9.06
CA THR A 106 2.09 0.87 -9.35
C THR A 106 2.73 2.24 -9.55
N LEU A 107 3.73 2.57 -8.73
CA LEU A 107 4.51 3.78 -8.93
C LEU A 107 5.61 3.53 -9.96
N PHE A 108 5.49 4.15 -11.13
CA PHE A 108 6.51 4.14 -12.18
C PHE A 108 7.35 5.41 -12.15
N SER A 109 8.68 5.26 -12.27
CA SER A 109 9.62 6.39 -12.39
C SER A 109 9.99 6.62 -13.84
N MET A 110 9.67 7.81 -14.35
CA MET A 110 10.11 8.25 -15.68
C MET A 110 11.61 8.55 -15.75
N ILE A 111 12.25 8.87 -14.61
CA ILE A 111 13.70 9.17 -14.55
C ILE A 111 14.51 7.90 -14.78
N THR A 112 14.08 6.79 -14.19
CA THR A 112 14.77 5.50 -14.26
C THR A 112 14.11 4.52 -15.22
N SER A 113 12.98 4.91 -15.82
CA SER A 113 12.13 4.06 -16.67
C SER A 113 11.83 2.70 -16.04
N SER A 114 11.48 2.70 -14.76
CA SER A 114 11.29 1.47 -13.98
C SER A 114 10.18 1.60 -12.95
N ASP A 115 9.55 0.48 -12.62
CA ASP A 115 8.67 0.36 -11.46
C ASP A 115 9.47 0.61 -10.18
N LEU A 116 9.00 1.54 -9.34
CA LEU A 116 9.59 1.82 -8.03
C LEU A 116 8.99 0.90 -6.97
N CYS A 117 7.67 0.94 -6.81
CA CYS A 117 6.96 0.12 -5.83
C CYS A 117 5.46 0.08 -6.10
N GLN A 118 4.77 -0.88 -5.49
CA GLN A 118 3.31 -0.89 -5.41
C GLN A 118 2.83 -0.30 -4.09
N ILE A 119 1.71 0.41 -4.14
CA ILE A 119 0.99 0.92 -2.96
C ILE A 119 -0.44 0.40 -3.00
N CYS A 120 -0.96 -0.04 -1.86
CA CYS A 120 -2.38 -0.33 -1.72
C CYS A 120 -3.07 0.89 -1.12
N ILE A 121 -4.23 1.26 -1.64
CA ILE A 121 -5.00 2.40 -1.12
C ILE A 121 -6.50 2.10 -1.11
N ARG A 122 -7.17 2.48 -0.02
CA ARG A 122 -8.64 2.39 0.05
C ARG A 122 -9.29 3.25 -1.02
N ARG A 123 -10.43 2.77 -1.53
CA ARG A 123 -11.25 3.52 -2.50
C ARG A 123 -11.82 4.81 -1.90
N THR A 124 -11.98 4.86 -0.57
CA THR A 124 -12.44 6.05 0.18
C THR A 124 -11.34 7.08 0.45
N SER A 125 -10.06 6.71 0.29
CA SER A 125 -8.93 7.63 0.46
C SER A 125 -8.88 8.70 -0.62
N THR A 126 -8.16 9.79 -0.37
CA THR A 126 -8.05 10.90 -1.32
C THR A 126 -6.75 10.90 -2.11
N ILE A 127 -6.74 11.62 -3.23
CA ILE A 127 -5.53 11.89 -4.03
C ILE A 127 -4.44 12.58 -3.21
N GLY A 128 -4.80 13.47 -2.28
CA GLY A 128 -3.83 14.06 -1.35
C GLY A 128 -3.09 13.02 -0.52
N LEU A 129 -3.73 11.91 -0.14
CA LEU A 129 -3.05 10.79 0.51
C LEU A 129 -2.13 10.06 -0.46
N VAL A 130 -2.56 9.75 -1.69
CA VAL A 130 -1.70 9.15 -2.72
C VAL A 130 -0.43 9.96 -2.92
N LYS A 131 -0.56 11.29 -3.10
CA LYS A 131 0.58 12.19 -3.27
C LYS A 131 1.56 12.13 -2.11
N ARG A 132 1.06 12.02 -0.87
CA ARG A 132 1.92 11.81 0.31
C ARG A 132 2.64 10.48 0.23
N TRP A 133 1.96 9.39 -0.13
CA TRP A 133 2.60 8.08 -0.29
C TRP A 133 3.68 8.09 -1.37
N ILE A 134 3.41 8.69 -2.54
CA ILE A 134 4.40 8.84 -3.62
C ILE A 134 5.60 9.64 -3.14
N ALA A 135 5.38 10.83 -2.57
CA ALA A 135 6.43 11.69 -2.03
C ALA A 135 7.34 10.98 -1.02
N LEU A 136 6.77 10.10 -0.21
CA LEU A 136 7.50 9.35 0.82
C LEU A 136 8.29 8.16 0.26
N LYS A 137 7.91 7.65 -0.92
CA LYS A 137 8.59 6.56 -1.61
C LYS A 137 9.60 7.04 -2.65
N ASP A 138 9.51 8.30 -3.05
CA ASP A 138 10.44 8.92 -3.97
C ASP A 138 11.84 9.04 -3.34
N PRO A 139 12.89 8.45 -3.96
CA PRO A 139 14.25 8.50 -3.43
C PRO A 139 14.88 9.90 -3.53
N HIS A 140 14.26 10.84 -4.24
CA HIS A 140 14.73 12.20 -4.44
C HIS A 140 14.11 13.22 -3.47
N GLY A 141 13.27 12.75 -2.53
CA GLY A 141 12.65 13.62 -1.52
C GLY A 141 11.59 14.55 -2.10
N LEU A 142 10.85 14.09 -3.11
CA LEU A 142 9.74 14.83 -3.70
C LEU A 142 8.73 15.24 -2.62
N LYS A 143 8.31 16.50 -2.62
CA LYS A 143 7.28 16.99 -1.69
C LYS A 143 5.88 16.63 -2.21
N PRO A 144 4.90 16.30 -1.35
CA PRO A 144 3.55 15.96 -1.79
C PRO A 144 2.91 17.01 -2.71
N GLY A 145 3.08 18.31 -2.40
CA GLY A 145 2.57 19.41 -3.24
C GLY A 145 3.29 19.61 -4.58
N LYS A 146 4.32 18.80 -4.89
CA LYS A 146 5.00 18.74 -6.18
C LYS A 146 4.63 17.49 -6.98
N VAL A 147 3.84 16.59 -6.41
CA VAL A 147 3.29 15.43 -7.13
C VAL A 147 2.04 15.88 -7.87
N LEU A 148 2.05 15.77 -9.19
CA LEU A 148 0.86 15.91 -10.02
C LEU A 148 0.30 14.53 -10.31
N VAL A 149 -1.03 14.42 -10.25
CA VAL A 149 -1.74 13.17 -10.54
C VAL A 149 -2.76 13.48 -11.63
N SER A 150 -2.63 12.79 -12.76
CA SER A 150 -3.49 12.96 -13.94
C SER A 150 -4.56 11.87 -13.98
N ARG A 151 -5.71 12.18 -14.57
CA ARG A 151 -6.80 11.23 -14.87
C ARG A 151 -6.43 10.26 -15.98
N GLU A 152 -5.47 10.62 -16.81
CA GLU A 152 -5.08 9.85 -17.98
C GLU A 152 -3.58 9.92 -18.19
N MET A 153 -3.05 8.91 -18.89
CA MET A 153 -1.65 8.85 -19.25
C MET A 153 -1.32 10.03 -20.17
N PRO A 154 -0.20 10.75 -19.93
CA PRO A 154 0.21 11.84 -20.81
C PRO A 154 0.38 11.35 -22.26
N THR A 155 0.02 12.18 -23.23
CA THR A 155 0.33 11.92 -24.65
C THR A 155 1.83 12.09 -24.91
N GLU A 156 2.33 11.59 -26.05
CA GLU A 156 3.73 11.80 -26.44
C GLU A 156 4.10 13.29 -26.50
N GLU A 157 3.20 14.15 -26.97
CA GLU A 157 3.39 15.60 -26.98
C GLU A 157 3.50 16.17 -25.55
N GLU A 158 2.66 15.68 -24.64
CA GLU A 158 2.65 16.10 -23.23
C GLU A 158 3.90 15.63 -22.47
N HIS A 159 4.43 14.45 -22.81
CA HIS A 159 5.70 13.96 -22.30
C HIS A 159 6.88 14.85 -22.67
N ASN A 160 6.79 15.56 -23.80
CA ASN A 160 7.84 16.44 -24.31
C ASN A 160 7.64 17.91 -23.91
N LEU A 161 6.72 18.22 -22.99
CA LEU A 161 6.50 19.59 -22.55
C LEU A 161 7.77 20.16 -21.88
N PRO A 162 8.12 21.42 -22.17
CA PRO A 162 9.35 22.04 -21.64
C PRO A 162 9.27 22.29 -20.13
N SER A 163 8.07 22.24 -19.55
CA SER A 163 7.83 22.44 -18.12
C SER A 163 6.58 21.71 -17.67
N ILE A 164 6.64 21.14 -16.47
CA ILE A 164 5.49 20.52 -15.80
C ILE A 164 4.36 21.52 -15.52
N ALA A 165 4.68 22.82 -15.43
CA ALA A 165 3.67 23.87 -15.25
C ALA A 165 2.78 24.06 -16.50
N SER A 166 3.21 23.54 -17.66
CA SER A 166 2.45 23.55 -18.91
C SER A 166 1.52 22.36 -19.04
N PHE A 167 1.53 21.41 -18.08
CA PHE A 167 0.66 20.25 -18.14
C PHE A 167 -0.82 20.65 -18.06
N PRO A 168 -1.73 20.07 -18.86
CA PRO A 168 -3.11 20.52 -18.91
C PRO A 168 -3.83 20.35 -17.57
N THR A 169 -4.20 21.48 -16.95
CA THR A 169 -4.77 21.50 -15.58
C THR A 169 -6.12 20.76 -15.48
N HIS A 170 -6.90 20.71 -16.55
CA HIS A 170 -8.18 20.00 -16.59
C HIS A 170 -8.02 18.46 -16.50
N LYS A 171 -6.82 17.94 -16.79
CA LYS A 171 -6.50 16.51 -16.63
C LYS A 171 -6.06 16.17 -15.21
N LEU A 172 -5.69 17.17 -14.39
CA LEU A 172 -5.20 16.95 -13.05
C LEU A 172 -6.33 16.65 -12.06
N LEU A 173 -6.03 15.80 -11.09
CA LEU A 173 -6.90 15.49 -9.96
C LEU A 173 -6.57 16.38 -8.76
N ASP A 174 -7.62 16.92 -8.14
CA ASP A 174 -7.53 17.68 -6.88
C ASP A 174 -7.29 16.75 -5.68
N ASP A 175 -6.61 17.25 -4.65
CA ASP A 175 -6.23 16.50 -3.44
C ASP A 175 -7.42 15.94 -2.66
N SER A 176 -8.61 16.54 -2.81
CA SER A 176 -9.84 16.12 -2.16
C SER A 176 -10.59 14.99 -2.88
N VAL A 177 -10.26 14.71 -4.15
CA VAL A 177 -10.92 13.66 -4.94
C VAL A 177 -10.61 12.30 -4.31
N LYS A 178 -11.65 11.47 -4.13
CA LYS A 178 -11.50 10.10 -3.62
C LYS A 178 -11.07 9.15 -4.74
N ILE A 179 -10.34 8.09 -4.40
CA ILE A 179 -9.91 7.06 -5.35
C ILE A 179 -11.09 6.39 -6.06
N ALA A 180 -12.22 6.20 -5.38
CA ALA A 180 -13.43 5.66 -6.00
C ALA A 180 -13.97 6.51 -7.16
N ASP A 181 -13.69 7.82 -7.14
CA ASP A 181 -14.16 8.81 -8.10
C ASP A 181 -13.13 9.09 -9.21
N THR A 182 -12.00 8.38 -9.21
CA THR A 182 -10.96 8.48 -10.26
C THR A 182 -11.12 7.37 -11.30
N PRO A 183 -10.50 7.50 -12.47
CA PRO A 183 -10.48 6.41 -13.46
C PRO A 183 -9.48 5.29 -13.11
N PHE A 184 -8.81 5.35 -11.94
CA PHE A 184 -7.78 4.40 -11.59
C PHE A 184 -8.32 2.98 -11.38
N LYS A 185 -7.56 2.02 -11.90
CA LYS A 185 -7.83 0.58 -11.83
C LYS A 185 -6.69 -0.13 -11.11
N GLU A 186 -6.93 -1.39 -10.79
CA GLU A 186 -5.91 -2.26 -10.21
C GLU A 186 -4.72 -2.37 -11.18
N GLY A 187 -3.54 -1.98 -10.70
CA GLY A 187 -2.27 -2.08 -11.41
C GLY A 187 -1.85 -0.82 -12.17
N ASP A 188 -2.72 0.19 -12.28
CA ASP A 188 -2.40 1.49 -12.90
C ASP A 188 -1.20 2.19 -12.23
#